data_AF-A0A925W6C3-F1
#
_entry.id   AF-A0A925W6C3-F1
#
_cell.length_a   1.000
_cell.length_b   1.000
_cell.length_c   1.000
_cell.angle_alpha   90.00
_cell.angle_beta   90.00
_cell.angle_gamma   90.00
#
_symmetry.space_group_name_H-M   'P 1'
#
loop_
_entity.id
_entity.type
_entity.pdbx_description
1 polymer ?
#
loop_
_entity_poly.entity_id
_entity_poly.type
_entity_poly.pdbx_seq_one_letter_code
_entity_poly.pdbx_strand_id
1 'polypeptide(L)'
;HFTAPLTAGAVVFVVLFALGMRDPYALMTYLLSGFVMGTIVQEFVKGIAARRRMYEEKLPTASYRLVARNRRRYGGYIVHFGVVVMFCAFAGLMFRSDFEVDLKTGETFTATDAYGHEWKFTSQGLSRFEALNRHVDAATFAVTRDGKDMGLMRSEKRQHVDSRNRATFEASTEVAILESLKQDVYLVFAGMPDADTVAIHIFFNPLVIWVWIGGIVMAFGGLIVMWPQATARTRQGGYVAELPAATPEVLVGAGA
;
A
#
# COMPACT_ATOMS: atom_id res chain seq x y z
N HIS A 1 4.33 27.19 10.80
CA HIS A 1 4.53 27.56 9.38
C HIS A 1 4.43 26.31 8.51
N PHE A 2 3.60 26.35 7.46
CA PHE A 2 3.40 25.27 6.48
C PHE A 2 4.31 25.38 5.26
N THR A 3 5.34 26.22 5.33
CA THR A 3 6.28 26.46 4.23
C THR A 3 6.96 25.16 3.80
N ALA A 4 7.49 24.37 4.74
CA ALA A 4 8.18 23.12 4.41
C ALA A 4 7.25 22.07 3.73
N PRO A 5 6.02 21.79 4.24
CA PRO A 5 5.07 20.93 3.56
C PRO A 5 4.66 21.41 2.17
N LEU A 6 4.41 22.72 2.00
CA LEU A 6 4.07 23.29 0.70
C LEU A 6 5.22 23.14 -0.29
N THR A 7 6.46 23.41 0.13
CA THR A 7 7.63 23.20 -0.72
C THR A 7 7.81 21.73 -1.09
N ALA A 8 7.53 20.79 -0.18
CA ALA A 8 7.66 19.37 -0.48
C ALA A 8 6.67 18.93 -1.59
N GLY A 9 5.40 19.30 -1.48
CA GLY A 9 4.40 19.03 -2.52
C GLY A 9 4.74 19.70 -3.85
N ALA A 10 5.16 20.96 -3.84
CA ALA A 10 5.56 21.69 -5.04
C ALA A 10 6.78 21.08 -5.72
N VAL A 11 7.80 20.67 -4.96
CA VAL A 11 9.00 19.99 -5.50
C VAL A 11 8.62 18.68 -6.15
N VAL A 12 7.79 17.85 -5.51
CA VAL A 12 7.32 16.59 -6.10
C VAL A 12 6.60 16.83 -7.42
N PHE A 13 5.70 17.82 -7.47
CA PHE A 13 5.00 18.19 -8.71
C PHE A 13 5.96 18.63 -9.81
N VAL A 14 6.88 19.57 -9.52
CA VAL A 14 7.83 20.10 -10.50
C VAL A 14 8.74 19.00 -11.04
N VAL A 15 9.23 18.12 -10.17
CA VAL A 15 10.09 17.00 -10.56
C VAL A 15 9.33 16.02 -11.46
N LEU A 16 8.12 15.59 -11.08
CA LEU A 16 7.34 14.64 -11.89
C LEU A 16 6.91 15.25 -13.23
N PHE A 17 6.53 16.54 -13.24
CA PHE A 17 6.20 17.25 -14.47
C PHE A 17 7.42 17.36 -15.40
N ALA A 18 8.60 17.65 -14.85
CA ALA A 18 9.86 17.69 -15.60
C ALA A 18 10.27 16.31 -16.14
N LEU A 19 9.97 15.24 -15.41
CA LEU A 19 10.17 13.84 -15.84
C LEU A 19 9.15 13.39 -16.90
N GLY A 20 8.23 14.26 -17.32
CA GLY A 20 7.30 13.99 -18.43
C GLY A 20 5.93 13.46 -18.00
N MET A 21 5.61 13.42 -16.70
CA MET A 21 4.26 13.07 -16.25
C MET A 21 3.29 14.19 -16.62
N ARG A 22 2.29 13.87 -17.45
CA ARG A 22 1.29 14.84 -17.95
C ARG A 22 -0.13 14.57 -17.49
N ASP A 23 -0.40 13.43 -16.87
CA ASP A 23 -1.73 13.14 -16.35
C ASP A 23 -2.06 14.08 -15.16
N PRO A 24 -3.14 14.89 -15.26
CA PRO A 24 -3.45 15.89 -14.25
C PRO A 24 -3.88 15.26 -12.92
N TYR A 25 -4.53 14.09 -12.93
CA TYR A 25 -4.99 13.41 -11.72
C TYR A 25 -3.83 12.77 -10.96
N ALA A 26 -2.88 12.16 -11.67
CA ALA A 26 -1.65 11.63 -11.09
C ALA A 26 -0.79 12.75 -10.48
N LEU A 27 -0.56 13.83 -11.23
CA LEU A 27 0.21 14.98 -10.75
C LEU A 27 -0.41 15.61 -9.50
N MET A 28 -1.74 15.77 -9.48
CA MET A 28 -2.45 16.28 -8.31
C MET A 28 -2.30 15.33 -7.12
N THR A 29 -2.47 14.03 -7.33
CA THR A 29 -2.32 13.01 -6.27
C THR A 29 -0.92 13.05 -5.67
N TYR A 30 0.13 13.08 -6.48
CA TYR A 30 1.51 13.16 -5.99
C TYR A 30 1.83 14.49 -5.31
N LEU A 31 1.26 15.61 -5.77
CA LEU A 31 1.40 16.92 -5.09
C LEU A 31 0.81 16.89 -3.68
N LEU A 32 -0.44 16.42 -3.53
CA LEU A 32 -1.08 16.31 -2.21
C LEU A 32 -0.34 15.29 -1.32
N SER A 33 0.05 14.14 -1.87
CA SER A 33 0.86 13.15 -1.18
C SER A 33 2.18 13.74 -0.68
N GLY A 34 2.87 14.53 -1.50
CA GLY A 34 4.10 15.23 -1.11
C GLY A 34 3.87 16.24 0.01
N PHE A 35 2.76 16.98 -0.03
CA PHE A 35 2.38 17.90 1.05
C PHE A 35 2.10 17.19 2.38
N VAL A 36 1.31 16.11 2.34
CA VAL A 36 0.98 15.32 3.54
C VAL A 36 2.25 14.66 4.10
N MET A 37 3.08 14.08 3.23
CA MET A 37 4.37 13.51 3.59
C MET A 37 5.27 14.54 4.27
N GLY A 38 5.40 15.73 3.68
CA GLY A 38 6.17 16.84 4.24
C GLY A 38 5.65 17.26 5.62
N THR A 39 4.33 17.25 5.81
CA THR A 39 3.71 17.52 7.13
C THR A 39 4.09 16.45 8.16
N ILE A 40 3.96 15.17 7.82
CA ILE A 40 4.31 14.05 8.70
C ILE A 40 5.79 14.15 9.10
N VAL A 41 6.69 14.28 8.13
CA VAL A 41 8.14 14.38 8.36
C VAL A 41 8.45 15.59 9.25
N GLN A 42 7.85 16.75 8.99
CA GLN A 42 8.05 17.94 9.80
C GLN A 42 7.64 17.71 11.27
N GLU A 43 6.48 17.08 11.51
CA GLU A 43 5.99 16.80 12.86
C GLU A 43 6.91 15.84 13.62
N PHE A 44 7.42 14.79 12.95
CA PHE A 44 8.40 13.88 13.54
C PHE A 44 9.72 14.58 13.85
N VAL A 45 10.27 15.36 12.92
CA VAL A 45 11.53 16.09 13.11
C VAL A 45 11.42 17.09 14.27
N LYS A 46 10.34 17.88 14.33
CA LYS A 46 10.09 18.82 15.43
C LYS A 46 9.95 18.09 16.77
N GLY A 47 9.19 16.99 16.80
CA GLY A 47 9.00 16.19 18.00
C GLY A 47 10.29 15.58 18.54
N ILE A 48 11.12 15.01 17.65
CA ILE A 48 12.42 14.44 18.01
C ILE A 48 13.38 15.55 18.48
N ALA A 49 13.47 16.66 17.74
CA ALA A 49 14.35 17.77 18.08
C ALA A 49 14.02 18.40 19.44
N ALA A 50 12.73 18.59 19.74
CA ALA A 50 12.29 19.10 21.05
C ALA A 50 12.70 18.16 22.19
N ARG A 51 12.53 16.84 22.03
CA ARG A 51 12.96 15.85 23.03
C ARG A 51 14.47 15.85 23.24
N ARG A 52 15.25 15.91 22.15
CA ARG A 52 16.71 15.95 22.24
C ARG A 52 17.21 17.17 23.00
N ARG A 53 16.57 18.33 22.83
CA ARG A 53 16.92 19.57 23.54
C ARG A 53 16.51 19.55 25.01
N MET A 54 15.37 18.94 25.34
CA MET A 54 14.81 18.95 26.69
C MET A 54 15.38 17.85 27.60
N TYR A 55 15.73 16.68 27.03
CA TYR A 55 16.11 15.49 27.79
C TYR A 55 17.50 14.95 27.44
N GLU A 56 18.26 15.64 26.58
CA GLU A 56 19.61 15.25 26.12
C GLU A 56 19.69 13.80 25.60
N GLU A 57 18.58 13.29 25.05
CA GLU A 57 18.47 11.91 24.59
C GLU A 57 19.20 11.69 23.24
N LYS A 58 19.77 10.49 23.05
CA LYS A 58 20.26 10.03 21.74
C LYS A 58 19.09 9.87 20.76
N LEU A 59 19.35 10.06 19.46
CA LEU A 59 18.35 10.03 18.38
C LEU A 59 17.40 8.80 18.39
N PRO A 60 17.89 7.54 18.51
CA PRO A 60 17.00 6.36 18.54
C PRO A 60 16.15 6.28 19.81
N THR A 61 16.67 6.75 20.94
CA THR A 61 15.92 6.79 22.21
C THR A 61 14.83 7.85 22.16
N ALA A 62 15.14 9.02 21.60
CA ALA A 62 14.20 10.11 21.43
C ALA A 62 13.04 9.73 20.49
N SER A 63 13.32 9.06 19.36
CA SER A 63 12.29 8.63 18.41
C SER A 63 11.35 7.57 19.01
N TYR A 64 11.89 6.52 19.63
CA TYR A 64 11.08 5.49 20.27
C TYR A 64 10.20 6.06 21.39
N ARG A 65 10.79 6.85 22.30
CA ARG A 65 10.05 7.42 23.43
C ARG A 65 9.02 8.48 22.98
N LEU A 66 9.26 9.17 21.86
CA LEU A 66 8.29 10.09 21.27
C LEU A 66 7.01 9.36 20.87
N VAL A 67 7.16 8.26 20.12
CA VAL A 67 6.04 7.41 19.71
C VAL A 67 5.39 6.76 20.93
N ALA A 68 6.19 6.18 21.84
CA ALA A 68 5.69 5.45 22.99
C ALA A 68 4.90 6.31 23.99
N ARG A 69 5.27 7.59 24.16
CA ARG A 69 4.56 8.52 25.06
C ARG A 69 3.29 9.08 24.42
N ASN A 70 3.33 9.39 23.13
CA ASN A 70 2.23 10.02 22.41
C ASN A 70 1.68 9.12 21.29
N ARG A 71 1.35 7.86 21.65
CA ARG A 71 1.00 6.79 20.69
C ARG A 71 -0.15 7.14 19.77
N ARG A 72 -1.19 7.81 20.28
CA ARG A 72 -2.35 8.22 19.47
C ARG A 72 -1.96 9.21 18.37
N ARG A 73 -1.12 10.19 18.68
CA ARG A 73 -0.68 11.21 17.73
C ARG A 73 0.28 10.65 16.69
N TYR A 74 1.37 10.00 17.15
CA TYR A 74 2.40 9.50 16.24
C TYR A 74 2.01 8.20 15.54
N GLY A 75 1.22 7.33 16.18
CA GLY A 75 0.57 6.20 15.52
C GLY A 75 -0.40 6.65 14.44
N GLY A 76 -1.19 7.71 14.70
CA GLY A 76 -2.02 8.35 13.69
C GLY A 76 -1.22 8.84 12.48
N TYR A 77 -0.05 9.47 12.69
CA TYR A 77 0.82 9.87 11.59
C TYR A 77 1.40 8.68 10.81
N ILE A 78 1.70 7.56 11.46
CA ILE A 78 2.13 6.32 10.77
C ILE A 78 1.00 5.77 9.89
N VAL A 79 -0.25 5.79 10.37
CA VAL A 79 -1.42 5.43 9.55
C VAL A 79 -1.53 6.35 8.33
N HIS A 80 -1.46 7.66 8.52
CA HIS A 80 -1.52 8.61 7.40
C HIS A 80 -0.37 8.43 6.42
N PHE A 81 0.83 8.07 6.89
CA PHE A 81 1.94 7.72 6.01
C PHE A 81 1.61 6.49 5.15
N GLY A 82 1.03 5.43 5.72
CA GLY A 82 0.55 4.28 4.97
C GLY A 82 -0.52 4.63 3.93
N VAL A 83 -1.45 5.53 4.28
CA VAL A 83 -2.44 6.07 3.33
C VAL A 83 -1.75 6.78 2.16
N VAL A 84 -0.76 7.65 2.42
CA VAL A 84 -0.01 8.35 1.37
C VAL A 84 0.69 7.37 0.43
N VAL A 85 1.35 6.33 0.97
CA VAL A 85 2.00 5.28 0.17
C VAL A 85 0.98 4.61 -0.76
N MET A 86 -0.22 4.30 -0.26
CA MET A 86 -1.26 3.67 -1.04
C MET A 86 -1.82 4.57 -2.15
N PHE A 87 -2.05 5.86 -1.89
CA PHE A 87 -2.45 6.82 -2.93
C PHE A 87 -1.37 6.99 -4.02
N CYS A 88 -0.10 7.02 -3.63
CA CYS A 88 1.01 7.02 -4.58
C CYS A 88 1.05 5.74 -5.45
N ALA A 89 0.71 4.59 -4.87
CA ALA A 89 0.61 3.33 -5.60
C ALA A 89 -0.57 3.34 -6.59
N PHE A 90 -1.76 3.77 -6.16
CA PHE A 90 -2.94 3.87 -7.03
C PHE A 90 -2.77 4.87 -8.17
N ALA A 91 -2.10 6.00 -7.92
CA ALA A 91 -1.71 6.91 -8.99
C ALA A 91 -0.80 6.23 -10.04
N GLY A 92 0.05 5.29 -9.61
CA GLY A 92 0.86 4.47 -10.51
C GLY A 92 0.05 3.45 -11.31
N LEU A 93 -0.99 2.84 -10.72
CA LEU A 93 -1.88 1.90 -11.41
C LEU A 93 -2.63 2.53 -12.60
N MET A 94 -2.77 3.86 -12.64
CA MET A 94 -3.36 4.57 -13.79
C MET A 94 -2.53 4.41 -15.07
N PHE A 95 -1.24 4.09 -14.95
CA PHE A 95 -0.34 3.81 -16.07
C PHE A 95 -0.26 2.32 -16.40
N ARG A 96 -1.24 1.52 -15.95
CA ARG A 96 -1.34 0.12 -16.35
C ARG A 96 -1.58 0.01 -17.86
N SER A 97 -1.05 -1.04 -18.46
CA SER A 97 -1.32 -1.40 -19.84
C SER A 97 -1.71 -2.86 -19.93
N ASP A 98 -2.75 -3.15 -20.71
CA ASP A 98 -3.24 -4.48 -20.98
C ASP A 98 -3.24 -4.76 -22.49
N PHE A 99 -2.92 -6.01 -22.83
CA PHE A 99 -2.85 -6.49 -24.20
C PHE A 99 -3.54 -7.84 -24.30
N GLU A 100 -4.48 -7.98 -25.22
CA GLU A 100 -5.13 -9.23 -25.58
C GLU A 100 -4.52 -9.72 -26.89
N VAL A 101 -3.90 -10.90 -26.87
CA VAL A 101 -3.19 -11.44 -28.02
C VAL A 101 -3.46 -12.93 -28.19
N ASP A 102 -3.64 -13.31 -29.44
CA ASP A 102 -3.75 -14.70 -29.88
C ASP A 102 -2.41 -15.11 -30.51
N LEU A 103 -1.75 -16.10 -29.92
CA LEU A 103 -0.43 -16.54 -30.36
C LEU A 103 -0.43 -18.03 -30.67
N LYS A 104 0.09 -18.38 -31.85
CA LYS A 104 0.41 -19.78 -32.17
C LYS A 104 1.68 -20.22 -31.46
N THR A 105 1.84 -21.52 -31.32
CA THR A 105 3.10 -22.10 -30.80
C THR A 105 4.31 -21.60 -31.61
N GLY A 106 5.31 -21.04 -30.92
CA GLY A 106 6.51 -20.44 -31.51
C GLY A 106 6.38 -18.97 -31.91
N GLU A 107 5.17 -18.41 -31.95
CA GLU A 107 5.00 -16.98 -32.21
C GLU A 107 5.39 -16.14 -30.99
N THR A 108 5.85 -14.92 -31.27
CA THR A 108 6.32 -13.97 -30.26
C THR A 108 5.53 -12.69 -30.33
N PHE A 109 5.01 -12.25 -29.19
CA PHE A 109 4.47 -10.91 -29.01
C PHE A 109 5.49 -10.01 -28.32
N THR A 110 5.59 -8.77 -28.78
CA THR A 110 6.47 -7.76 -28.20
C THR A 110 5.63 -6.60 -27.68
N ALA A 111 5.88 -6.19 -26.44
CA ALA A 111 5.25 -5.05 -25.81
C ALA A 111 6.29 -4.17 -25.12
N THR A 112 6.00 -2.88 -25.00
CA THR A 112 6.83 -1.95 -24.23
C THR A 112 6.09 -1.56 -22.97
N ASP A 113 6.75 -1.66 -21.81
CA ASP A 113 6.15 -1.27 -20.54
C ASP A 113 6.16 0.26 -20.34
N ALA A 114 5.47 0.74 -19.30
CA ALA A 114 5.41 2.15 -18.92
C ALA A 114 6.77 2.78 -18.58
N TYR A 115 7.82 1.98 -18.40
CA TYR A 115 9.17 2.42 -18.08
C TYR A 115 10.10 2.40 -19.31
N GLY A 116 9.58 2.01 -20.48
CA GLY A 116 10.33 1.96 -21.73
C GLY A 116 11.14 0.69 -21.96
N HIS A 117 10.91 -0.37 -21.17
CA HIS A 117 11.56 -1.66 -21.37
C HIS A 117 10.80 -2.50 -22.39
N GLU A 118 11.52 -3.19 -23.28
CA GLU A 118 10.95 -4.08 -24.28
C GLU A 118 10.78 -5.48 -23.69
N TRP A 119 9.55 -5.99 -23.73
CA TRP A 119 9.18 -7.33 -23.28
C TRP A 119 8.81 -8.19 -24.47
N LYS A 120 9.33 -9.42 -24.51
CA LYS A 120 8.99 -10.42 -25.53
C LYS A 120 8.40 -11.66 -24.86
N PHE A 121 7.23 -12.07 -25.33
CA PHE A 121 6.50 -13.23 -24.87
C PHE A 121 6.44 -14.23 -26.02
N THR A 122 7.19 -15.32 -25.92
CA THR A 122 7.24 -16.37 -26.93
C THR A 122 6.40 -17.56 -26.48
N SER A 123 5.34 -17.87 -27.23
CA SER A 123 4.50 -19.03 -26.93
C SER A 123 5.29 -20.33 -27.09
N GLN A 124 5.37 -21.11 -26.01
CA GLN A 124 5.92 -22.48 -26.03
C GLN A 124 4.85 -23.52 -26.35
N GLY A 125 3.62 -23.08 -26.60
CA GLY A 125 2.47 -23.91 -26.92
C GLY A 125 1.60 -24.25 -25.72
N LEU A 126 0.61 -25.09 -25.99
CA LEU A 126 -0.40 -25.54 -25.03
C LEU A 126 -0.12 -26.97 -24.59
N SER A 127 -0.28 -27.24 -23.30
CA SER A 127 -0.26 -28.59 -22.73
C SER A 127 -1.57 -28.87 -22.03
N ARG A 128 -2.28 -29.92 -22.47
CA ARG A 128 -3.47 -30.44 -21.79
C ARG A 128 -3.10 -31.69 -21.03
N PHE A 129 -3.40 -31.73 -19.75
CA PHE A 129 -3.18 -32.91 -18.92
C PHE A 129 -4.29 -33.09 -17.89
N GLU A 130 -4.55 -34.34 -17.57
CA GLU A 130 -5.45 -34.70 -16.48
C GLU A 130 -4.61 -34.83 -15.20
N ALA A 131 -5.09 -34.21 -14.12
CA ALA A 131 -4.59 -34.43 -12.77
C ALA A 131 -5.70 -35.01 -11.91
N LEU A 132 -5.35 -35.51 -10.72
CA LEU A 132 -6.34 -36.01 -9.76
C LEU A 132 -7.42 -34.94 -9.57
N ASN A 133 -8.68 -35.29 -9.86
CA ASN A 133 -9.88 -34.45 -9.78
C ASN A 133 -9.94 -33.18 -10.64
N ARG A 134 -9.06 -33.02 -11.64
CA ARG A 134 -9.11 -31.83 -12.52
C ARG A 134 -8.52 -32.06 -13.91
N HIS A 135 -9.13 -31.41 -14.89
CA HIS A 135 -8.56 -31.23 -16.23
C HIS A 135 -7.84 -29.90 -16.29
N VAL A 136 -6.62 -29.88 -16.81
CA VAL A 136 -5.77 -28.68 -16.86
C VAL A 136 -5.36 -28.39 -18.29
N ASP A 137 -5.67 -27.18 -18.74
CA ASP A 137 -5.13 -26.58 -19.95
C ASP A 137 -4.07 -25.55 -19.55
N ALA A 138 -2.81 -25.79 -19.89
CA ALA A 138 -1.68 -24.95 -19.50
C ALA A 138 -1.02 -24.31 -20.72
N ALA A 139 -0.95 -22.98 -20.74
CA ALA A 139 -0.18 -22.23 -21.72
C ALA A 139 1.14 -21.76 -21.11
N THR A 140 2.25 -22.02 -21.79
CA THR A 140 3.59 -21.66 -21.33
C THR A 140 4.21 -20.63 -22.26
N PHE A 141 4.81 -19.59 -21.69
CA PHE A 141 5.47 -18.50 -22.42
C PHE A 141 6.90 -18.33 -21.92
N ALA A 142 7.85 -18.25 -22.83
CA ALA A 142 9.19 -17.77 -22.51
C ALA A 142 9.21 -16.25 -22.54
N VAL A 143 9.66 -15.63 -21.45
CA VAL A 143 9.57 -14.19 -21.27
C VAL A 143 10.97 -13.60 -21.16
N THR A 144 11.24 -12.60 -22.00
CA THR A 144 12.49 -11.84 -21.94
C THR A 144 12.20 -10.35 -21.80
N ARG A 145 13.05 -9.63 -21.06
CA ARG A 145 13.00 -8.18 -20.90
C ARG A 145 14.34 -7.57 -21.29
N ASP A 146 14.34 -6.68 -22.28
CA ASP A 146 15.56 -6.05 -22.84
C ASP A 146 16.64 -7.09 -23.20
N GLY A 147 16.21 -8.23 -23.75
CA GLY A 147 17.09 -9.36 -24.10
C GLY A 147 17.57 -10.21 -22.92
N LYS A 148 17.24 -9.85 -21.66
CA LYS A 148 17.50 -10.70 -20.50
C LYS A 148 16.36 -11.70 -20.30
N ASP A 149 16.71 -12.96 -20.11
CA ASP A 149 15.74 -14.01 -19.78
C ASP A 149 15.15 -13.80 -18.38
N MET A 150 13.82 -13.78 -18.31
CA MET A 150 13.03 -13.67 -17.08
C MET A 150 12.43 -15.03 -16.68
N GLY A 151 12.60 -16.06 -17.50
CA GLY A 151 12.13 -17.42 -17.26
C GLY A 151 10.82 -17.75 -18.00
N LEU A 152 10.25 -18.89 -17.62
CA LEU A 152 8.99 -19.39 -18.17
C LEU A 152 7.82 -18.94 -17.29
N MET A 153 6.80 -18.35 -17.92
CA MET A 153 5.52 -18.04 -17.30
C MET A 153 4.48 -19.05 -17.76
N ARG A 154 3.81 -19.73 -16.83
CA ARG A 154 2.79 -20.73 -17.12
C ARG A 154 1.45 -20.32 -16.52
N SER A 155 0.46 -20.07 -17.37
CA SER A 155 -0.93 -19.83 -16.95
C SER A 155 -1.78 -21.06 -17.27
N GLU A 156 -2.67 -21.42 -16.35
CA GLU A 156 -3.45 -22.65 -16.44
C GLU A 156 -4.94 -22.38 -16.28
N LYS A 157 -5.78 -23.06 -17.05
CA LYS A 157 -7.22 -23.17 -16.79
C LYS A 157 -7.52 -24.55 -16.23
N ARG A 158 -8.17 -24.59 -15.07
CA ARG A 158 -8.41 -25.80 -14.28
C ARG A 158 -9.91 -26.05 -14.15
N GLN A 159 -10.37 -27.16 -14.70
CA GLN A 159 -11.74 -27.64 -14.55
C GLN A 159 -11.77 -28.77 -13.52
N HIS A 160 -12.37 -28.52 -12.35
CA HIS A 160 -12.50 -29.53 -11.30
C HIS A 160 -13.68 -30.47 -11.57
N VAL A 161 -13.46 -31.77 -11.33
CA VAL A 161 -14.42 -32.85 -11.63
C VAL A 161 -14.65 -33.80 -10.45
N ASP A 162 -15.86 -34.37 -10.38
CA ASP A 162 -16.23 -35.41 -9.41
C ASP A 162 -15.71 -36.80 -9.83
N SER A 163 -15.97 -37.82 -9.01
CA SER A 163 -15.57 -39.22 -9.31
C SER A 163 -16.25 -39.82 -10.55
N ARG A 164 -17.28 -39.17 -11.09
CA ARG A 164 -17.98 -39.53 -12.33
C ARG A 164 -17.57 -38.61 -13.49
N ASN A 165 -16.47 -37.87 -13.34
CA ASN A 165 -15.93 -36.92 -14.31
C ASN A 165 -16.88 -35.76 -14.67
N ARG A 166 -17.77 -35.37 -13.76
CA ARG A 166 -18.69 -34.23 -13.96
C ARG A 166 -18.12 -32.98 -13.33
N ALA A 167 -18.25 -31.84 -14.02
CA ALA A 167 -17.83 -30.55 -13.52
C ALA A 167 -18.47 -30.24 -12.17
N THR A 168 -17.64 -29.98 -11.15
CA THR A 168 -18.13 -29.63 -9.80
C THR A 168 -18.26 -28.11 -9.62
N PHE A 169 -17.39 -27.35 -10.28
CA PHE A 169 -17.33 -25.89 -10.25
C PHE A 169 -17.07 -25.36 -11.66
N GLU A 170 -17.28 -24.06 -11.87
CA GLU A 170 -16.77 -23.39 -13.06
C GLU A 170 -15.24 -23.48 -13.13
N ALA A 171 -14.70 -23.51 -14.35
CA ALA A 171 -13.27 -23.55 -14.56
C ALA A 171 -12.59 -22.30 -13.97
N SER A 172 -11.51 -22.50 -13.21
CA SER A 172 -10.72 -21.41 -12.63
C SER A 172 -9.41 -21.23 -13.39
N THR A 173 -8.95 -19.97 -13.52
CA THR A 173 -7.65 -19.67 -14.16
C THR A 173 -6.59 -19.40 -13.09
N GLU A 174 -5.53 -20.19 -13.10
CA GLU A 174 -4.28 -19.89 -12.41
C GLU A 174 -3.46 -18.95 -13.31
N VAL A 175 -3.24 -17.74 -12.83
CA VAL A 175 -2.52 -16.70 -13.57
C VAL A 175 -1.02 -16.86 -13.36
N ALA A 176 -0.23 -16.61 -14.39
CA ALA A 176 1.22 -16.51 -14.23
C ALA A 176 1.56 -15.08 -13.81
N ILE A 177 2.38 -14.93 -12.78
CA ILE A 177 2.76 -13.62 -12.23
C ILE A 177 4.27 -13.52 -12.16
N LEU A 178 4.83 -12.44 -12.71
CA LEU A 178 6.19 -12.00 -12.42
C LEU A 178 6.11 -10.79 -11.50
N GLU A 179 6.46 -10.99 -10.23
CA GLU A 179 6.41 -9.96 -9.20
C GLU A 179 7.67 -9.08 -9.22
N SER A 180 7.49 -7.77 -9.03
CA SER A 180 8.59 -6.83 -8.85
C SER A 180 8.21 -5.63 -7.99
N LEU A 181 9.22 -4.89 -7.51
CA LEU A 181 8.98 -3.68 -6.74
C LEU A 181 8.42 -2.52 -7.58
N LYS A 182 8.63 -2.55 -8.90
CA LYS A 182 8.22 -1.48 -9.82
C LYS A 182 6.95 -1.82 -10.58
N GLN A 183 6.80 -3.07 -11.00
CA GLN A 183 5.71 -3.51 -11.87
C GLN A 183 5.56 -5.02 -11.81
N ASP A 184 4.31 -5.46 -11.72
CA ASP A 184 3.95 -6.86 -11.80
C ASP A 184 3.40 -7.15 -13.20
N VAL A 185 3.85 -8.26 -13.78
CA VAL A 185 3.39 -8.73 -15.10
C VAL A 185 2.49 -9.95 -14.89
N TYR A 186 1.27 -9.89 -15.39
CA TYR A 186 0.29 -10.97 -15.29
C TYR A 186 0.01 -11.53 -16.67
N LEU A 187 0.05 -12.85 -16.80
CA LEU A 187 -0.44 -13.58 -17.96
C LEU A 187 -1.66 -14.38 -17.53
N VAL A 188 -2.80 -14.04 -18.13
CA VAL A 188 -4.09 -14.66 -17.85
C VAL A 188 -4.54 -15.43 -19.08
N PHE A 189 -4.66 -16.75 -18.95
CA PHE A 189 -5.22 -17.60 -19.98
C PHE A 189 -6.71 -17.28 -20.20
N ALA A 190 -7.01 -16.66 -21.35
CA ALA A 190 -8.37 -16.29 -21.73
C ALA A 190 -9.08 -17.45 -22.41
N GLY A 191 -8.36 -18.19 -23.26
CA GLY A 191 -8.91 -19.35 -23.94
C GLY A 191 -8.04 -19.87 -25.07
N MET A 192 -8.69 -20.65 -25.92
CA MET A 192 -8.07 -21.35 -27.03
C MET A 192 -8.98 -21.20 -28.24
N PRO A 193 -8.73 -20.21 -29.12
CA PRO A 193 -9.54 -20.01 -30.32
C PRO A 193 -9.45 -21.21 -31.27
N ASP A 194 -8.25 -21.78 -31.42
CA ASP A 194 -7.94 -22.90 -32.32
C ASP A 194 -7.01 -23.92 -31.64
N ALA A 195 -6.86 -25.11 -32.25
CA ALA A 195 -6.03 -26.24 -31.77
C ALA A 195 -4.58 -25.88 -31.38
N ASP A 196 -3.97 -24.90 -32.05
CA ASP A 196 -2.57 -24.49 -31.84
C ASP A 196 -2.42 -23.03 -31.41
N THR A 197 -3.53 -22.32 -31.16
CA THR A 197 -3.56 -20.89 -30.84
C THR A 197 -4.00 -20.68 -29.39
N VAL A 198 -3.23 -19.91 -28.64
CA VAL A 198 -3.55 -19.52 -27.25
C VAL A 198 -3.95 -18.05 -27.22
N ALA A 199 -5.15 -17.78 -26.67
CA ALA A 199 -5.58 -16.43 -26.30
C ALA A 199 -5.11 -16.10 -24.89
N ILE A 200 -4.26 -15.08 -24.77
CA ILE A 200 -3.69 -14.63 -23.50
C ILE A 200 -3.94 -13.14 -23.30
N HIS A 201 -4.28 -12.76 -22.07
CA HIS A 201 -4.32 -11.36 -21.64
C HIS A 201 -3.08 -11.06 -20.81
N ILE A 202 -2.29 -10.08 -21.25
CA ILE A 202 -1.05 -9.64 -20.62
C ILE A 202 -1.32 -8.31 -19.93
N PHE A 203 -1.10 -8.24 -18.61
CA PHE A 203 -1.22 -7.01 -17.84
C PHE A 203 0.13 -6.56 -17.31
N PHE A 204 0.42 -5.29 -17.45
CA PHE A 204 1.53 -4.61 -16.81
C PHE A 204 0.96 -3.68 -15.74
N ASN A 205 1.09 -4.05 -14.47
CA ASN A 205 0.51 -3.29 -13.36
C ASN A 205 1.64 -2.66 -12.50
N PRO A 206 1.86 -1.34 -12.61
CA PRO A 206 2.87 -0.65 -11.81
C PRO A 206 2.51 -0.62 -10.33
N LEU A 207 3.51 -0.72 -9.45
CA LEU A 207 3.44 -0.40 -8.02
C LEU A 207 2.43 -1.19 -7.15
N VAL A 208 1.94 -2.35 -7.58
CA VAL A 208 0.95 -3.14 -6.81
C VAL A 208 1.45 -3.52 -5.41
N ILE A 209 2.71 -3.95 -5.27
CA ILE A 209 3.29 -4.28 -3.96
C ILE A 209 3.25 -3.12 -2.95
N TRP A 210 3.27 -1.87 -3.42
CA TRP A 210 3.21 -0.69 -2.55
C TRP A 210 1.83 -0.50 -1.91
N VAL A 211 0.77 -1.01 -2.53
CA VAL A 211 -0.57 -1.07 -1.90
C VAL A 211 -0.52 -1.96 -0.65
N TRP A 212 0.13 -3.12 -0.75
CA TRP A 212 0.31 -4.04 0.38
C TRP A 212 1.21 -3.45 1.46
N ILE A 213 2.33 -2.82 1.08
CA ILE A 213 3.21 -2.13 2.02
C ILE A 213 2.44 -1.02 2.76
N GLY A 214 1.67 -0.20 2.04
CA GLY A 214 0.80 0.82 2.64
C GLY A 214 -0.20 0.23 3.63
N GLY A 215 -0.86 -0.88 3.26
CA GLY A 215 -1.76 -1.63 4.13
C GLY A 215 -1.12 -2.14 5.42
N ILE A 216 0.06 -2.76 5.31
CA ILE A 216 0.83 -3.25 6.47
C ILE A 216 1.23 -2.10 7.39
N VAL A 217 1.70 -0.99 6.81
CA VAL A 217 2.07 0.22 7.57
C VAL A 217 0.87 0.83 8.30
N MET A 218 -0.30 0.88 7.66
CA MET A 218 -1.53 1.33 8.31
C MET A 218 -1.93 0.40 9.46
N ALA A 219 -1.89 -0.92 9.25
CA ALA A 219 -2.19 -1.89 10.29
C ALA A 219 -1.25 -1.72 11.49
N PHE A 220 0.06 -1.58 11.24
CA PHE A 220 1.06 -1.33 12.28
C PHE A 220 0.80 -0.01 13.03
N GLY A 221 0.49 1.07 12.32
CA GLY A 221 0.11 2.35 12.93
C GLY A 221 -1.15 2.23 13.80
N GLY A 222 -2.15 1.47 13.33
CA GLY A 222 -3.37 1.17 14.08
C GLY A 222 -3.11 0.41 15.37
N LEU A 223 -2.23 -0.60 15.33
CA LEU A 223 -1.79 -1.33 16.53
C LEU A 223 -1.12 -0.40 17.54
N ILE A 224 -0.29 0.54 17.09
CA ILE A 224 0.33 1.55 17.97
C ILE A 224 -0.74 2.42 18.64
N VAL A 225 -1.74 2.88 17.88
CA VAL A 225 -2.83 3.73 18.40
C VAL A 225 -3.66 3.00 19.45
N MET A 226 -3.95 1.71 19.22
CA MET A 226 -4.76 0.88 20.12
C MET A 226 -4.00 0.44 21.38
N TRP A 227 -2.66 0.55 21.40
CA TRP A 227 -1.87 0.03 22.51
C TRP A 227 -2.15 0.81 23.82
N PRO A 228 -2.57 0.14 24.91
CA PRO A 228 -3.04 0.78 26.13
C PRO A 228 -1.98 1.71 26.70
N GLN A 229 -2.30 3.00 26.76
CA GLN A 229 -1.45 3.97 27.43
C GLN A 229 -1.61 3.77 28.93
N ALA A 230 -0.48 3.69 29.65
CA ALA A 230 -0.53 3.69 31.10
C ALA A 230 -1.14 5.02 31.54
N THR A 231 -2.43 5.00 31.89
CA THR A 231 -3.12 6.14 32.47
C THR A 231 -2.39 6.44 33.77
N ALA A 232 -1.55 7.47 33.78
CA ALA A 232 -1.20 8.09 35.04
C ALA A 232 -2.54 8.59 35.60
N ARG A 233 -3.08 7.86 36.58
CA ARG A 233 -4.19 8.34 37.40
C ARG A 233 -3.71 9.68 37.96
N THR A 234 -4.11 10.77 37.32
CA THR A 234 -4.06 12.08 37.96
C THR A 234 -4.91 11.92 39.20
N ARG A 235 -4.27 11.76 40.37
CA ARG A 235 -4.95 12.01 41.63
C ARG A 235 -5.47 13.44 41.48
N GLN A 236 -6.76 13.58 41.20
CA GLN A 236 -7.45 14.83 41.45
C GLN A 236 -7.18 15.11 42.92
N GLY A 237 -6.24 16.02 43.21
CA GLY A 237 -6.04 16.52 44.56
C GLY A 237 -7.39 17.08 44.97
N GLY A 238 -8.05 16.42 45.91
CA GLY A 238 -9.28 16.94 46.48
C GLY A 238 -8.96 18.32 47.03
N TYR A 239 -9.63 19.35 46.52
CA TYR A 239 -9.76 20.57 47.28
C TYR A 239 -10.55 20.19 48.53
N VAL A 240 -9.86 20.03 49.66
CA VAL A 240 -10.52 20.06 50.96
C VAL A 240 -10.94 21.51 51.14
N ALA A 241 -12.21 21.79 50.87
CA ALA A 241 -12.79 23.07 51.23
C ALA A 241 -12.90 23.10 52.76
N GLU A 242 -11.94 23.75 53.42
CA GLU A 242 -12.12 24.15 54.82
C GLU A 242 -13.21 25.24 54.84
N LEU A 243 -14.40 24.87 55.29
CA LEU A 243 -15.45 25.83 55.60
C LEU A 243 -15.02 26.61 56.85
N PRO A 244 -15.00 27.96 56.83
CA PRO A 244 -14.73 28.73 58.02
C PRO A 244 -15.79 28.43 59.08
N ALA A 245 -15.36 28.18 60.32
CA ALA A 245 -16.25 27.91 61.43
C ALA A 245 -17.27 29.04 61.58
N ALA A 246 -18.55 28.68 61.66
CA ALA A 246 -19.65 29.64 61.79
C ALA A 246 -19.42 30.54 63.01
N THR A 247 -19.42 31.85 62.78
CA THR A 247 -19.34 32.86 63.83
C THR A 247 -20.55 32.71 64.75
N PRO A 248 -20.39 32.64 66.08
CA PRO A 248 -21.53 32.51 66.98
C PRO A 248 -22.40 33.77 66.91
N GLU A 249 -23.69 33.55 66.62
CA GLU A 249 -24.72 34.58 66.51
C GLU A 249 -24.99 35.18 67.90
N VAL A 250 -24.63 36.45 68.08
CA VAL A 250 -24.96 37.20 69.31
C VAL A 250 -26.43 37.56 69.26
N LEU A 251 -27.25 36.83 70.02
CA LEU A 251 -28.65 37.16 70.29
C LEU A 251 -28.73 38.47 71.07
N VAL A 252 -29.07 39.56 70.38
CA VAL A 252 -29.46 40.83 71.01
C VAL A 252 -30.92 40.69 71.45
N GLY A 253 -31.13 40.58 72.76
CA GLY A 253 -32.46 40.54 73.36
C GLY A 253 -33.20 41.87 73.17
N ALA A 254 -34.41 41.80 72.62
CA ALA A 254 -35.38 42.88 72.63
C ALA A 254 -35.99 43.00 74.04
N GLY A 255 -36.03 44.22 74.56
CA GLY A 255 -36.51 44.52 75.90
C GLY A 255 -38.01 44.35 76.09
N ALA A 256 -38.36 44.02 77.34
CA ALA A 256 -39.45 44.60 78.13
C ALA A 256 -39.05 44.50 79.61
#